data_AF-A0A1H2EJX6-F1
#
_entry.id   AF-A0A1H2EJX6-F1
#
_cell.length_a   1.000
_cell.length_b   1.000
_cell.length_c   1.000
_cell.angle_alpha   90.00
_cell.angle_beta   90.00
_cell.angle_gamma   90.00
#
_symmetry.space_group_name_H-M   'P 1'
#
loop_
_entity.id
_entity.type
_entity.pdbx_description
1 polymer ?
#
loop_
_entity_poly.entity_id
_entity_poly.type
_entity_poly.pdbx_seq_one_letter_code
_entity_poly.pdbx_strand_id
1 'polypeptide(L)'
;MLKKLLVACAASLLLTGCVKPTPEQLENPDYGPYPFEYERTIKAYMARTQPDPDSTKYQFLGDPIPMWNGIFGLRFGYGICLIMNAKNIYGGYSGQELWFFMLRGDQVMETNSARVGGNPKAFARLKCEKVGFNVGG
;
A
#
# COMPACT_ATOMS: atom_id res chain seq x y z
N MET A 1 -24.77 -1.42 42.52
CA MET A 1 -24.22 -0.27 41.78
C MET A 1 -23.14 -0.65 40.74
N LEU A 2 -22.97 -1.94 40.40
CA LEU A 2 -21.98 -2.43 39.43
C LEU A 2 -22.50 -2.58 37.98
N LYS A 3 -23.81 -2.38 37.75
CA LYS A 3 -24.42 -2.49 36.41
C LYS A 3 -24.39 -1.18 35.60
N LYS A 4 -24.27 -0.03 36.26
CA LYS A 4 -24.20 1.29 35.59
C LYS A 4 -22.78 1.63 35.09
N LEU A 5 -21.75 0.95 35.61
CA LEU A 5 -20.37 1.15 35.16
C LEU A 5 -20.06 0.46 33.82
N LEU A 6 -20.80 -0.59 33.44
CA LEU A 6 -20.60 -1.29 32.17
C LEU A 6 -21.07 -0.50 30.95
N VAL A 7 -21.97 0.48 31.14
CA VAL A 7 -22.51 1.30 30.04
C VAL A 7 -21.59 2.47 29.69
N ALA A 8 -20.71 2.89 30.60
CA ALA A 8 -19.83 4.05 30.39
C ALA A 8 -18.53 3.75 29.61
N CYS A 9 -18.08 2.48 29.57
CA CYS A 9 -16.86 2.11 28.83
C CYS A 9 -17.10 1.70 27.35
N ALA A 10 -18.36 1.55 26.92
CA ALA A 10 -18.68 1.11 25.56
C ALA A 10 -18.70 2.24 24.51
N ALA A 11 -18.60 3.51 24.92
CA ALA A 11 -18.73 4.66 24.01
C ALA A 11 -17.39 5.18 23.42
N SER A 12 -16.25 4.59 23.80
CA SER A 12 -14.91 5.06 23.41
C SER A 12 -14.22 4.19 22.35
N LEU A 13 -14.98 3.39 21.60
CA LEU A 13 -14.44 2.58 20.51
C LEU A 13 -14.19 3.45 19.27
N LEU A 14 -13.02 4.09 19.27
CA LEU A 14 -12.12 4.26 18.12
C LEU A 14 -12.77 4.81 16.84
N LEU A 15 -12.90 6.13 16.78
CA LEU A 15 -12.96 6.86 15.50
C LEU A 15 -11.59 6.77 14.80
N THR A 16 -11.24 5.61 14.23
CA THR A 16 -10.15 5.54 13.24
C THR A 16 -10.66 6.12 11.92
N GLY A 17 -10.82 7.44 11.89
CA GLY A 17 -11.29 8.18 10.73
C GLY A 17 -10.20 8.38 9.69
N CYS A 18 -10.61 8.59 8.44
CA CYS A 18 -9.73 9.12 7.40
C CYS A 18 -9.28 10.53 7.81
N VAL A 19 -7.97 10.77 7.86
CA VAL A 19 -7.40 12.09 8.15
C VAL A 19 -6.98 12.76 6.84
N LYS A 20 -7.32 14.04 6.65
CA LYS A 20 -6.81 14.83 5.53
C LYS A 20 -5.67 15.74 6.02
N PRO A 21 -4.64 15.98 5.21
CA PRO A 21 -3.64 17.01 5.50
C PRO A 21 -4.26 18.37 5.76
N THR A 22 -3.65 19.15 6.64
CA THR A 22 -3.93 20.59 6.76
C THR A 22 -3.39 21.35 5.52
N PRO A 23 -3.86 22.57 5.25
CA PRO A 23 -3.27 23.41 4.18
C PRO A 23 -1.76 23.58 4.33
N GLU A 24 -1.26 23.84 5.54
CA GLU A 24 0.17 23.97 5.85
C GLU A 24 0.97 22.72 5.48
N GLN A 25 0.42 21.52 5.76
CA GLN A 25 1.04 20.25 5.38
C GLN A 25 1.04 19.99 3.87
N LEU A 26 0.12 20.62 3.11
CA LEU A 26 0.10 20.55 1.66
C LEU A 26 1.01 21.60 1.00
N GLU A 27 1.24 22.73 1.68
CA GLU A 27 2.18 23.76 1.24
C GLU A 27 3.63 23.30 1.39
N ASN A 28 3.95 22.59 2.48
CA ASN A 28 5.29 22.03 2.71
C ASN A 28 5.23 20.53 3.11
N PRO A 29 4.90 19.64 2.17
CA PRO A 29 4.73 18.22 2.46
C PRO A 29 6.07 17.51 2.68
N ASP A 30 6.22 16.86 3.83
CA ASP A 30 7.37 16.01 4.14
C ASP A 30 7.13 14.56 3.71
N TYR A 31 7.44 14.27 2.45
CA TYR A 31 7.42 12.90 1.89
C TYR A 31 8.59 12.03 2.37
N GLY A 32 9.56 12.60 3.10
CA GLY A 32 10.83 11.96 3.41
C GLY A 32 11.74 11.77 2.19
N PRO A 33 12.83 10.99 2.34
CA PRO A 33 13.77 10.75 1.25
C PRO A 33 13.12 10.03 0.07
N TYR A 34 13.48 10.41 -1.15
CA TYR A 34 13.09 9.68 -2.35
C TYR A 34 13.67 8.26 -2.32
N PRO A 35 12.88 7.22 -2.60
CA PRO A 35 13.32 5.83 -2.56
C PRO A 35 14.10 5.46 -3.84
N PHE A 36 15.34 5.92 -3.98
CA PHE A 36 16.14 5.65 -5.18
C PHE A 36 16.31 4.15 -5.47
N GLU A 37 16.21 3.31 -4.44
CA GLU A 37 16.42 1.87 -4.52
C GLU A 37 15.13 1.07 -4.34
N TYR A 38 14.01 1.65 -4.77
CA TYR A 38 12.67 1.10 -4.58
C TYR A 38 12.54 -0.35 -5.08
N GLU A 39 13.16 -0.72 -6.22
CA GLU A 39 13.08 -2.09 -6.72
C GLU A 39 13.69 -3.09 -5.75
N ARG A 40 14.89 -2.79 -5.23
CA ARG A 40 15.59 -3.64 -4.29
C ARG A 40 14.80 -3.74 -2.99
N THR A 41 14.32 -2.60 -2.49
CA THR A 41 13.51 -2.51 -1.27
C THR A 41 12.23 -3.35 -1.37
N ILE A 42 11.50 -3.25 -2.49
CA ILE A 42 10.28 -4.02 -2.72
C ILE A 42 10.59 -5.51 -2.89
N LYS A 43 11.60 -5.88 -3.68
CA LYS A 43 11.99 -7.29 -3.84
C LYS A 43 12.41 -7.91 -2.50
N ALA A 44 13.19 -7.19 -1.69
CA ALA A 44 13.58 -7.65 -0.36
C ALA A 44 12.39 -7.77 0.61
N TYR A 45 11.40 -6.88 0.51
CA TYR A 45 10.16 -6.99 1.26
C TYR A 45 9.36 -8.23 0.86
N MET A 46 9.21 -8.46 -0.45
CA MET A 46 8.43 -9.58 -0.98
C MET A 46 9.11 -10.93 -0.78
N ALA A 47 10.45 -10.98 -0.76
CA ALA A 47 11.19 -12.20 -0.47
C ALA A 47 10.88 -12.79 0.92
N ARG A 48 10.35 -12.00 1.84
CA ARG A 48 9.93 -12.46 3.17
C ARG A 48 8.48 -12.98 3.20
N THR A 49 7.70 -12.72 2.16
CA THR A 49 6.25 -13.00 2.15
C THR A 49 5.83 -13.99 1.06
N GLN A 50 6.62 -14.17 0.00
CA GLN A 50 6.31 -15.07 -1.10
C GLN A 50 6.86 -16.48 -0.88
N PRO A 51 6.12 -17.54 -1.28
CA PRO A 51 6.60 -18.93 -1.16
C PRO A 51 7.84 -19.24 -1.99
N ASP A 52 7.97 -18.65 -3.18
CA ASP A 52 9.11 -18.82 -4.08
C ASP A 52 9.53 -17.43 -4.61
N PRO A 53 10.31 -16.67 -3.82
CA PRO A 53 10.77 -15.33 -4.19
C PRO A 53 11.59 -15.30 -5.48
N ASP A 54 12.45 -16.28 -5.68
CA ASP A 54 13.40 -16.31 -6.80
C ASP A 54 12.70 -16.49 -8.15
N SER A 55 11.53 -17.15 -8.15
CA SER A 55 10.70 -17.31 -9.35
C SER A 55 9.73 -16.14 -9.62
N THR A 56 9.63 -15.18 -8.69
CA THR A 56 8.63 -14.13 -8.73
C THR A 56 8.95 -13.14 -9.85
N LYS A 57 7.96 -12.91 -10.72
CA LYS A 57 8.07 -11.97 -11.82
C LYS A 57 7.52 -10.62 -11.38
N TYR A 58 8.31 -9.57 -11.58
CA TYR A 58 7.97 -8.19 -11.26
C TYR A 58 7.91 -7.35 -12.54
N GLN A 59 6.86 -6.57 -12.70
CA GLN A 59 6.73 -5.57 -13.75
C GLN A 59 6.33 -4.23 -13.11
N PHE A 60 7.31 -3.35 -12.88
CA PHE A 60 7.06 -2.01 -12.38
C PHE A 60 6.34 -1.18 -13.45
N LEU A 61 5.30 -0.46 -13.05
CA LEU A 61 4.50 0.36 -13.97
C LEU A 61 5.08 1.77 -14.17
N GLY A 62 6.14 2.10 -13.45
CA GLY A 62 6.91 3.34 -13.54
C GLY A 62 7.57 3.68 -12.20
N ASP A 63 8.00 4.93 -12.06
CA ASP A 63 8.78 5.40 -10.92
C ASP A 63 7.92 5.80 -9.70
N PRO A 64 8.46 5.78 -8.47
CA PRO A 64 7.77 6.27 -7.28
C PRO A 64 7.26 7.72 -7.41
N ILE A 65 5.97 7.94 -7.12
CA ILE A 65 5.28 9.23 -7.22
C ILE A 65 4.94 9.76 -5.83
N PRO A 66 5.22 11.04 -5.49
CA PRO A 66 4.84 11.63 -4.21
C PRO A 66 3.34 11.50 -3.94
N MET A 67 2.97 11.06 -2.74
CA MET A 67 1.58 10.94 -2.34
C MET A 67 1.41 11.02 -0.82
N TRP A 68 0.16 11.19 -0.41
CA TRP A 68 -0.24 10.98 0.96
C TRP A 68 -1.42 10.00 1.06
N ASN A 69 -1.46 9.29 2.17
CA ASN A 69 -2.58 8.44 2.57
C ASN A 69 -3.06 8.86 3.95
N GLY A 70 -4.37 9.01 4.09
CA GLY A 70 -5.04 9.37 5.34
C GLY A 70 -5.82 8.23 5.98
N ILE A 71 -5.90 7.08 5.28
CA ILE A 71 -6.63 5.89 5.70
C ILE A 71 -5.74 5.20 6.75
N PHE A 72 -6.17 5.22 8.01
CA PHE A 72 -5.41 4.78 9.20
C PHE A 72 -4.27 5.71 9.63
N GLY A 73 -4.50 7.03 9.49
CA GLY A 73 -3.57 8.08 9.91
C GLY A 73 -2.87 8.72 8.72
N LEU A 74 -2.49 9.99 8.89
CA LEU A 74 -1.86 10.76 7.84
C LEU A 74 -0.40 10.32 7.65
N ARG A 75 -0.08 9.89 6.43
CA ARG A 75 1.25 9.50 6.00
C ARG A 75 1.59 10.20 4.69
N PHE A 76 2.82 10.69 4.60
CA PHE A 76 3.42 11.20 3.38
C PHE A 76 4.57 10.28 2.97
N GLY A 77 4.70 10.04 1.67
CA GLY A 77 5.71 9.17 1.07
C GLY A 77 5.57 9.11 -0.45
N TYR A 78 6.06 8.02 -1.03
CA TYR A 78 6.07 7.80 -2.47
C TYR A 78 5.30 6.53 -2.82
N GLY A 79 4.27 6.64 -3.65
CA GLY A 79 3.49 5.53 -4.15
C GLY A 79 4.08 4.94 -5.41
N ILE A 80 4.13 3.62 -5.51
CA ILE A 80 4.55 2.91 -6.72
C ILE A 80 3.66 1.69 -6.94
N CYS A 81 3.45 1.36 -8.22
CA CYS A 81 2.65 0.22 -8.62
C CYS A 81 3.41 -0.74 -9.52
N LEU A 82 3.11 -2.03 -9.37
CA LEU A 82 3.67 -3.10 -10.17
C LEU A 82 2.69 -4.23 -10.35
N ILE A 83 2.86 -4.98 -11.43
CA ILE A 83 2.24 -6.29 -11.62
C ILE A 83 3.23 -7.34 -11.13
N MET A 84 2.74 -8.25 -10.30
CA MET A 84 3.53 -9.37 -9.77
C MET A 84 2.84 -10.69 -10.12
N ASN A 85 3.64 -11.70 -10.47
CA ASN A 85 3.16 -13.07 -10.61
C ASN A 85 4.12 -14.01 -9.90
N ALA A 86 3.67 -14.59 -8.80
CA ALA A 86 4.45 -15.48 -7.95
C ALA A 86 3.90 -16.93 -8.05
N LYS A 87 4.79 -17.89 -7.86
CA LYS A 87 4.39 -19.29 -7.73
C LYS A 87 3.76 -19.56 -6.37
N ASN A 88 2.78 -20.46 -6.35
CA ASN A 88 2.29 -21.05 -5.11
C ASN A 88 3.22 -22.18 -4.64
N ILE A 89 2.91 -22.74 -3.48
CA ILE A 89 3.66 -23.85 -2.87
C ILE A 89 3.72 -25.13 -3.72
N TYR A 90 2.88 -25.25 -4.75
CA TYR A 90 2.86 -26.38 -5.69
C TYR A 90 3.68 -26.12 -6.96
N GLY A 91 4.38 -24.97 -7.04
CA GLY A 91 5.26 -24.61 -8.15
C GLY A 91 4.56 -23.99 -9.37
N GLY A 92 3.24 -23.84 -9.34
CA GLY A 92 2.45 -23.17 -10.39
C GLY A 92 2.27 -21.67 -10.13
N TYR A 93 2.21 -20.86 -11.19
CA TYR A 93 1.89 -19.43 -11.06
C TYR A 93 0.44 -19.22 -10.61
N SER A 94 0.25 -18.34 -9.62
CA SER A 94 -1.06 -18.10 -8.99
C SER A 94 -1.95 -17.11 -9.77
N GLY A 95 -1.39 -16.48 -10.81
CA GLY A 95 -2.02 -15.42 -11.57
C GLY A 95 -1.40 -14.05 -11.27
N GLN A 96 -1.68 -13.08 -12.14
CA GLN A 96 -1.15 -11.73 -12.01
C GLN A 96 -1.92 -10.94 -10.95
N GLU A 97 -1.18 -10.27 -10.09
CA GLU A 97 -1.69 -9.34 -9.10
C GLU A 97 -1.12 -7.95 -9.33
N LEU A 98 -1.98 -6.94 -9.29
CA LEU A 98 -1.57 -5.56 -9.14
C LEU A 98 -1.23 -5.31 -7.68
N TRP A 99 -0.06 -4.75 -7.45
CA TRP A 99 0.40 -4.32 -6.14
C TRP A 99 0.62 -2.81 -6.10
N PHE A 100 0.18 -2.20 -5.01
CA PHE A 100 0.53 -0.85 -4.61
C PHE A 100 1.48 -0.91 -3.41
N PHE A 101 2.52 -0.09 -3.44
CA PHE A 101 3.44 0.12 -2.32
C PHE A 101 3.52 1.62 -2.01
N MET A 102 3.53 1.97 -0.73
CA MET A 102 3.94 3.29 -0.26
C MET A 102 5.30 3.18 0.42
N LEU A 103 6.26 3.95 -0.05
CA LEU A 103 7.64 3.98 0.42
C LEU A 103 7.97 5.32 1.10
N ARG A 104 8.93 5.30 2.01
CA ARG A 104 9.59 6.50 2.54
C ARG A 104 11.07 6.19 2.72
N GLY A 105 11.93 6.69 1.83
CA GLY A 105 13.26 6.14 1.64
C GLY A 105 13.21 4.62 1.39
N ASP A 106 14.12 3.87 2.00
CA ASP A 106 14.20 2.40 1.81
C ASP A 106 13.24 1.59 2.69
N GLN A 107 12.14 2.20 3.13
CA GLN A 107 11.15 1.55 3.99
C GLN A 107 9.81 1.41 3.29
N VAL A 108 9.24 0.19 3.34
CA VAL A 108 7.86 -0.08 2.94
C VAL A 108 6.93 0.28 4.09
N MET A 109 6.09 1.28 3.87
CA MET A 109 5.16 1.82 4.87
C MET A 109 3.78 1.18 4.78
N GLU A 110 3.36 0.81 3.58
CA GLU A 110 2.05 0.22 3.29
C GLU A 110 2.10 -0.59 1.99
N THR A 111 1.32 -1.67 1.93
CA THR A 111 1.12 -2.46 0.71
C THR A 111 -0.34 -2.84 0.54
N ASN A 112 -0.84 -2.86 -0.68
CA ASN A 112 -2.13 -3.46 -1.02
C ASN A 112 -1.99 -4.27 -2.31
N SER A 113 -2.74 -5.35 -2.44
CA SER A 113 -2.79 -6.15 -3.67
C SER A 113 -4.23 -6.34 -4.16
N ALA A 114 -4.36 -6.62 -5.45
CA ALA A 114 -5.60 -7.02 -6.10
C ALA A 114 -5.28 -7.89 -7.31
N ARG A 115 -6.13 -8.86 -7.65
CA ARG A 115 -6.00 -9.58 -8.92
C ARG A 115 -6.15 -8.62 -10.10
N VAL A 116 -5.29 -8.76 -11.11
CA VAL A 116 -5.47 -8.06 -12.39
C VAL A 116 -6.80 -8.51 -13.02
N GLY A 117 -7.58 -7.56 -13.55
CA GLY A 117 -8.95 -7.82 -14.03
C GLY A 117 -9.98 -8.11 -12.92
N GLY A 118 -9.59 -8.01 -11.64
CA GLY A 118 -10.48 -8.22 -10.50
C GLY A 118 -11.37 -7.02 -10.17
N ASN A 119 -11.81 -6.92 -8.91
CA ASN A 119 -12.68 -5.83 -8.45
C ASN A 119 -12.06 -4.45 -8.72
N PRO A 120 -12.69 -3.57 -9.52
CA PRO A 120 -12.16 -2.23 -9.81
C PRO A 120 -12.03 -1.35 -8.56
N LYS A 121 -12.83 -1.60 -7.52
CA LYS A 121 -12.81 -0.85 -6.26
C LYS A 121 -11.81 -1.39 -5.22
N ALA A 122 -10.95 -2.34 -5.61
CA ALA A 122 -9.91 -2.83 -4.71
C ALA A 122 -8.91 -1.70 -4.38
N PHE A 123 -8.45 -1.63 -3.13
CA PHE A 123 -7.57 -0.54 -2.68
C PHE A 123 -6.30 -0.40 -3.52
N ALA A 124 -5.69 -1.51 -3.95
CA ALA A 124 -4.52 -1.46 -4.82
C ALA A 124 -4.81 -0.70 -6.13
N ARG A 125 -5.95 -0.98 -6.78
CA ARG A 125 -6.38 -0.29 -8.02
C ARG A 125 -6.61 1.19 -7.76
N LEU A 126 -7.46 1.52 -6.79
CA LEU A 126 -7.79 2.92 -6.46
C LEU A 126 -6.55 3.75 -6.12
N LYS A 127 -5.58 3.16 -5.42
CA LYS A 127 -4.33 3.86 -5.07
C LYS A 127 -3.41 4.00 -6.27
N CYS A 128 -3.27 2.97 -7.11
CA CYS A 128 -2.48 3.07 -8.34
C CYS A 128 -3.04 4.09 -9.33
N GLU A 129 -4.36 4.17 -9.47
CA GLU A 129 -5.01 5.21 -10.27
C GLU A 129 -4.80 6.60 -9.66
N LYS A 130 -4.87 6.73 -8.33
CA LYS A 130 -4.61 8.01 -7.62
C LYS A 130 -3.21 8.55 -7.88
N VAL A 131 -2.20 7.69 -8.02
CA VAL A 131 -0.83 8.08 -8.38
C VAL A 131 -0.56 8.07 -9.89
N GLY A 132 -1.60 7.96 -10.71
CA GLY A 132 -1.51 8.15 -12.16
C GLY A 132 -1.09 6.93 -12.98
N PHE A 133 -0.98 5.75 -12.36
CA PHE A 133 -0.66 4.53 -13.10
C PHE A 133 -1.89 4.01 -13.84
N ASN A 134 -1.70 3.69 -15.13
CA ASN A 134 -2.71 3.02 -15.92
C ASN A 134 -2.78 1.55 -15.51
N VAL A 135 -3.81 1.19 -14.74
CA VAL A 135 -4.09 -0.18 -14.29
C VAL A 135 -5.11 -0.90 -15.17
N GLY A 136 -5.28 -0.39 -16.39
CA GLY A 136 -6.20 -0.87 -17.41
C GLY A 136 -6.03 -2.36 -17.70
N GLY A 137 -7.08 -3.09 -17.36
CA GLY A 137 -7.33 -4.51 -17.61
C GLY A 137 -8.80 -4.76 -17.38
#